data_AF-A0A937ZTH2-F1
#
_entry.id   AF-A0A937ZTH2-F1
#
_cell.length_a   1.000
_cell.length_b   1.000
_cell.length_c   1.000
_cell.angle_alpha   90.00
_cell.angle_beta   90.00
_cell.angle_gamma   90.00
#
_symmetry.space_group_name_H-M   'P 1'
#
loop_
_entity.id
_entity.type
_entity.pdbx_description
1 polymer ?
#
loop_
_entity_poly.entity_id
_entity_poly.type
_entity_poly.pdbx_seq_one_letter_code
_entity_poly.pdbx_strand_id
1 'polypeptide(L)'
;MPLIPLAEAQTISFITPFIICALSVPLLGERVGPRRWTAIAIGFLGALIVIRPGFGGGIHPLGALLMLGNSLSYGLYAVLTRRVAEGDPPETSVAYSSLLATLVTSLLVPFVWVTPTTVGAIVMLLSMGILGAIGHYFVAQAYRYAEASSLAPFGYVQLVGATTLGYLVFGDVPSSWTWIGAAVIVCSGLYVAHREAVLARAKT
;
A
#
# COMPACT_ATOMS: atom_id res chain seq x y z
N MET A 1 11.13 -17.78 -12.21
CA MET A 1 10.72 -16.65 -13.08
C MET A 1 9.45 -16.05 -12.50
N PRO A 2 9.32 -14.72 -12.39
CA PRO A 2 8.05 -14.11 -12.00
C PRO A 2 6.99 -14.49 -13.03
N LEU A 3 5.85 -15.00 -12.57
CA LEU A 3 4.75 -15.46 -13.43
C LEU A 3 4.09 -14.31 -14.21
N ILE A 4 4.30 -13.07 -13.78
CA ILE A 4 3.80 -11.84 -14.39
C ILE A 4 4.86 -10.73 -14.30
N PRO A 5 4.91 -9.80 -15.27
CA PRO A 5 5.70 -8.58 -15.18
C PRO A 5 5.38 -7.72 -13.95
N LEU A 6 6.37 -6.99 -13.44
CA LEU A 6 6.21 -6.13 -12.26
C LEU A 6 5.10 -5.09 -12.43
N ALA A 7 4.99 -4.47 -13.61
CA ALA A 7 3.95 -3.48 -13.90
C ALA A 7 2.52 -4.07 -13.80
N GLU A 8 2.32 -5.29 -14.29
CA GLU A 8 1.04 -6.00 -14.16
C GLU A 8 0.76 -6.37 -12.69
N ALA A 9 1.78 -6.85 -11.97
CA ALA A 9 1.65 -7.16 -10.54
C ALA A 9 1.25 -5.94 -9.70
N GLN A 10 1.85 -4.78 -9.97
CA GLN A 10 1.52 -3.52 -9.31
C GLN A 10 0.10 -3.06 -9.66
N THR A 11 -0.28 -3.16 -10.94
CA THR A 11 -1.65 -2.83 -11.40
C THR A 11 -2.71 -3.62 -10.64
N ILE A 12 -2.50 -4.93 -10.47
CA ILE A 12 -3.42 -5.79 -9.69
C ILE A 12 -3.40 -5.40 -8.22
N SER A 13 -2.21 -5.10 -7.66
CA SER A 13 -2.07 -4.69 -6.26
C SER A 13 -2.79 -3.38 -5.95
N PHE A 14 -2.98 -2.51 -6.93
CA PHE A 14 -3.78 -1.28 -6.76
C PHE A 14 -5.29 -1.50 -6.60
N ILE A 15 -5.77 -2.74 -6.67
CA ILE A 15 -7.13 -3.10 -6.23
C ILE A 15 -7.21 -3.11 -4.69
N THR A 16 -6.09 -3.19 -3.98
CA THR A 16 -6.04 -3.27 -2.52
C THR A 16 -6.87 -2.19 -1.79
N PRO A 17 -6.84 -0.90 -2.16
CA PRO A 17 -7.70 0.12 -1.54
C PRO A 17 -9.20 -0.18 -1.67
N PHE A 18 -9.65 -0.76 -2.79
CA PHE A 18 -11.03 -1.22 -2.93
C PHE A 18 -11.35 -2.37 -1.97
N ILE A 19 -10.41 -3.32 -1.83
CA ILE A 19 -10.56 -4.45 -0.90
C ILE A 19 -10.64 -3.97 0.54
N ILE A 20 -9.74 -3.08 0.97
CA ILE A 20 -9.74 -2.50 2.32
C ILE A 20 -11.11 -1.87 2.60
N CYS A 21 -11.59 -1.05 1.66
CA CYS A 21 -12.86 -0.36 1.78
C CYS A 21 -14.07 -1.31 1.80
N ALA A 22 -14.04 -2.37 0.99
CA ALA A 22 -15.09 -3.36 0.94
C ALA A 22 -15.13 -4.25 2.19
N LEU A 23 -13.97 -4.61 2.73
CA LEU A 23 -13.83 -5.43 3.95
C LEU A 23 -14.10 -4.65 5.22
N SER A 24 -13.85 -3.33 5.24
CA SER A 24 -14.09 -2.53 6.45
C SER A 24 -15.58 -2.43 6.79
N VAL A 25 -16.48 -2.50 5.81
CA VAL A 25 -17.93 -2.49 6.04
C VAL A 25 -18.39 -3.71 6.88
N PRO A 26 -18.15 -4.98 6.49
CA PRO A 26 -18.60 -6.13 7.26
C PRO A 26 -17.76 -6.42 8.51
N LEU A 27 -16.44 -6.17 8.50
CA LEU A 27 -15.56 -6.56 9.63
C LEU A 27 -15.50 -5.51 10.75
N LEU A 28 -15.59 -4.22 10.40
CA LEU A 28 -15.50 -3.10 11.35
C LEU A 28 -16.84 -2.36 11.50
N GLY A 29 -17.81 -2.57 10.61
CA GLY A 29 -19.07 -1.83 10.63
C GLY A 29 -18.96 -0.41 10.08
N GLU A 30 -17.87 -0.07 9.38
CA GLU A 30 -17.65 1.26 8.81
C GLU A 30 -18.70 1.61 7.74
N ARG A 31 -19.16 2.87 7.73
CA ARG A 31 -20.10 3.36 6.71
C ARG A 31 -19.37 4.12 5.61
N VAL A 32 -19.07 3.44 4.53
CA VAL A 32 -18.39 4.05 3.38
C VAL A 32 -19.38 4.79 2.49
N GLY A 33 -19.29 6.11 2.48
CA GLY A 33 -20.09 6.96 1.58
C GLY A 33 -19.63 6.89 0.11
N PRO A 34 -20.49 7.26 -0.85
CA PRO A 34 -20.19 7.22 -2.29
C PRO A 34 -18.97 8.07 -2.68
N ARG A 35 -18.69 9.13 -1.93
CA ARG A 35 -17.54 10.02 -2.17
C ARG A 35 -16.19 9.33 -1.94
N ARG A 36 -16.12 8.41 -0.97
CA ARG A 36 -14.89 7.60 -0.74
C ARG A 36 -14.69 6.62 -1.90
N TRP A 37 -15.75 5.94 -2.34
CA TRP A 37 -15.72 5.09 -3.52
C TRP A 37 -15.22 5.83 -4.78
N THR A 38 -15.73 7.05 -5.02
CA THR A 38 -15.27 7.86 -6.15
C THR A 38 -13.80 8.23 -6.02
N ALA A 39 -13.32 8.57 -4.82
CA ALA A 39 -11.91 8.91 -4.61
C ALA A 39 -10.99 7.71 -4.83
N ILE A 40 -11.39 6.52 -4.36
CA ILE A 40 -10.67 5.27 -4.60
C ILE A 40 -10.61 4.96 -6.10
N ALA A 41 -11.73 5.14 -6.82
CA ALA A 41 -11.79 4.93 -8.26
C ALA A 41 -10.90 5.93 -9.03
N ILE A 42 -10.92 7.21 -8.67
CA ILE A 42 -10.08 8.23 -9.30
C ILE A 42 -8.59 7.97 -9.01
N GLY A 43 -8.23 7.61 -7.77
CA GLY A 43 -6.86 7.27 -7.40
C GLY A 43 -6.36 6.03 -8.15
N PHE A 44 -7.22 5.02 -8.32
CA PHE A 44 -6.93 3.83 -9.14
C PHE A 44 -6.66 4.19 -10.60
N LEU A 45 -7.51 5.03 -11.20
CA LEU A 45 -7.28 5.53 -12.57
C LEU A 45 -5.96 6.29 -12.68
N GLY A 46 -5.62 7.12 -11.69
CA GLY A 46 -4.32 7.78 -11.62
C GLY A 46 -3.15 6.78 -11.58
N ALA A 47 -3.26 5.71 -10.79
CA ALA A 47 -2.26 4.65 -10.73
C ALA A 47 -2.11 3.91 -12.06
N LEU A 48 -3.23 3.62 -12.76
CA LEU A 48 -3.20 3.02 -14.10
C LEU A 48 -2.49 3.89 -15.14
N ILE A 49 -2.67 5.22 -15.06
CA ILE A 49 -1.98 6.17 -15.94
C ILE A 49 -0.46 6.12 -15.70
N VAL A 50 -0.03 6.03 -14.44
CA VAL A 50 1.40 5.97 -14.08
C VAL A 50 2.04 4.65 -14.52
N ILE A 51 1.43 3.52 -14.15
CA ILE A 51 2.01 2.19 -14.38
C ILE A 51 1.99 1.84 -15.87
N ARG A 52 0.93 2.30 -16.56
CA ARG A 52 0.67 2.03 -17.97
C ARG A 52 0.95 0.55 -18.30
N PRO A 53 0.14 -0.38 -17.77
CA PRO A 53 0.35 -1.81 -18.03
C PRO A 53 0.45 -2.02 -19.55
N GLY A 54 1.56 -2.62 -19.99
CA GLY A 54 1.80 -2.84 -21.41
C GLY A 54 0.78 -3.82 -21.97
N PHE A 55 0.24 -3.56 -23.16
CA PHE A 55 -0.62 -4.50 -23.90
C PHE A 55 0.14 -5.74 -24.45
N GLY A 56 1.34 -6.02 -23.93
CA GLY A 56 2.37 -6.84 -24.61
C GLY A 56 2.61 -8.24 -24.05
N GLY A 57 1.93 -8.65 -22.99
CA GLY A 57 2.02 -10.01 -22.46
C GLY A 57 0.66 -10.40 -21.91
N GLY A 58 0.11 -11.52 -22.34
CA GLY A 58 -1.11 -12.03 -21.72
C GLY A 58 -0.85 -12.22 -20.23
N ILE A 59 -1.70 -11.63 -19.38
CA ILE A 59 -1.60 -11.78 -17.93
C ILE A 59 -1.73 -13.27 -17.61
N HIS A 60 -0.68 -13.87 -17.06
CA HIS A 60 -0.71 -15.28 -16.71
C HIS A 60 -1.78 -15.51 -15.63
N PRO A 61 -2.82 -16.34 -15.86
CA PRO A 61 -3.99 -16.44 -14.98
C PRO A 61 -3.62 -16.78 -13.53
N LEU A 62 -2.65 -17.69 -13.35
CA LEU A 62 -2.17 -18.05 -12.02
C LEU A 62 -1.46 -16.89 -11.32
N GLY A 63 -0.67 -16.09 -12.05
CA GLY A 63 0.04 -14.95 -11.47
C GLY A 63 -0.92 -13.84 -11.04
N ALA A 64 -1.97 -13.61 -11.82
CA ALA A 64 -3.05 -12.71 -11.45
C ALA A 64 -3.79 -13.17 -10.19
N LEU A 65 -4.15 -14.46 -10.11
CA LEU A 65 -4.80 -15.02 -8.93
C LEU A 65 -3.92 -14.90 -7.67
N LEU A 66 -2.61 -15.14 -7.78
CA LEU A 66 -1.68 -14.96 -6.67
C LEU A 66 -1.58 -13.49 -6.23
N MET A 67 -1.57 -12.54 -7.15
CA MET A 67 -1.57 -11.10 -6.80
C MET A 67 -2.90 -10.63 -6.23
N LEU A 68 -4.02 -11.16 -6.70
CA LEU A 68 -5.32 -10.92 -6.08
C LEU A 68 -5.37 -11.49 -4.66
N GLY A 69 -4.84 -12.70 -4.46
CA GLY A 69 -4.64 -13.29 -3.14
C GLY A 69 -3.79 -12.39 -2.23
N ASN A 70 -2.65 -11.91 -2.72
CA ASN A 70 -1.79 -10.96 -2.01
C ASN A 70 -2.55 -9.68 -1.62
N SER A 71 -3.30 -9.10 -2.56
CA SER A 71 -4.10 -7.88 -2.33
C SER A 71 -5.20 -8.10 -1.29
N LEU A 72 -5.81 -9.29 -1.30
CA LEU A 72 -6.81 -9.70 -0.31
C LEU A 72 -6.19 -9.89 1.07
N SER A 73 -5.06 -10.60 1.15
CA SER A 73 -4.31 -10.79 2.40
C SER A 73 -3.85 -9.46 2.99
N TYR A 74 -3.37 -8.53 2.15
CA TYR A 74 -3.00 -7.19 2.60
C TYR A 74 -4.21 -6.38 3.06
N GLY A 75 -5.33 -6.46 2.33
CA GLY A 75 -6.58 -5.81 2.73
C GLY A 75 -7.09 -6.32 4.09
N LEU A 76 -7.03 -7.63 4.32
CA LEU A 76 -7.32 -8.23 5.62
C LEU A 76 -6.34 -7.74 6.70
N TYR A 77 -5.04 -7.72 6.42
CA TYR A 77 -4.03 -7.19 7.34
C TYR A 77 -4.33 -5.75 7.74
N ALA A 78 -4.63 -4.87 6.78
CA ALA A 78 -5.00 -3.48 7.03
C ALA A 78 -6.24 -3.35 7.93
N VAL A 79 -7.32 -4.09 7.62
CA VAL A 79 -8.57 -4.07 8.40
C VAL A 79 -8.38 -4.65 9.80
N LEU A 80 -7.62 -5.73 9.94
CA LEU A 80 -7.29 -6.31 11.24
C LEU A 80 -6.38 -5.41 12.07
N THR A 81 -5.42 -4.73 11.43
CA THR A 81 -4.57 -3.73 12.09
C THR A 81 -5.42 -2.59 12.65
N ARG A 82 -6.40 -2.10 11.87
CA ARG A 82 -7.39 -1.12 12.35
C ARG A 82 -8.20 -1.65 13.54
N ARG A 83 -8.61 -2.92 13.52
CA ARG A 83 -9.37 -3.52 14.63
C ARG A 83 -8.53 -3.63 15.91
N VAL A 84 -7.27 -4.02 15.79
CA VAL A 84 -6.34 -4.15 16.93
C VAL A 84 -5.97 -2.78 17.48
N ALA A 85 -5.85 -1.76 16.62
CA ALA A 85 -5.53 -0.38 16.98
C ALA A 85 -6.55 0.28 17.93
N GLU A 86 -7.74 -0.30 18.12
CA GLU A 86 -8.74 0.16 19.10
C GLU A 86 -8.40 -0.23 20.54
N GLY A 87 -7.64 -1.31 20.74
CA GLY A 87 -7.32 -1.86 22.06
C GLY A 87 -5.83 -1.81 22.42
N ASP A 88 -4.95 -1.98 21.44
CA ASP A 88 -3.51 -2.12 21.67
C ASP A 88 -2.72 -0.87 21.22
N PRO A 89 -1.60 -0.55 21.92
CA PRO A 89 -0.62 0.41 21.43
C PRO A 89 0.00 -0.04 20.10
N PRO A 90 0.34 0.89 19.20
CA PRO A 90 0.91 0.60 17.88
C PRO A 90 2.25 -0.13 17.98
N GLU A 91 3.02 0.11 19.06
CA GLU A 91 4.29 -0.57 19.33
C GLU A 91 4.07 -2.08 19.45
N THR A 92 3.02 -2.48 20.17
CA THR A 92 2.63 -3.88 20.39
C THR A 92 2.20 -4.52 19.07
N SER A 93 1.29 -3.89 18.34
CA SER A 93 0.78 -4.44 17.07
C SER A 93 1.91 -4.63 16.04
N VAL A 94 2.78 -3.64 15.89
CA VAL A 94 3.90 -3.70 14.95
C VAL A 94 4.92 -4.73 15.40
N ALA A 95 5.25 -4.81 16.68
CA ALA A 95 6.19 -5.81 17.21
C ALA A 95 5.68 -7.24 16.96
N TYR A 96 4.43 -7.56 17.29
CA TYR A 96 3.88 -8.89 17.07
C TYR A 96 3.77 -9.23 15.58
N SER A 97 3.32 -8.29 14.75
CA SER A 97 3.24 -8.50 13.30
C SER A 97 4.62 -8.72 12.67
N SER A 98 5.64 -7.99 13.13
CA SER A 98 7.02 -8.10 12.65
C SER A 98 7.67 -9.39 13.13
N LEU A 99 7.43 -9.80 14.37
CA LEU A 99 7.90 -11.08 14.91
C LEU A 99 7.30 -12.26 14.14
N LEU A 100 5.99 -12.25 13.91
CA LEU A 100 5.32 -13.30 13.13
C LEU A 100 5.84 -13.31 11.69
N ALA A 101 5.95 -12.15 11.04
CA ALA A 101 6.51 -12.04 9.69
C ALA A 101 7.95 -12.56 9.63
N THR A 102 8.77 -12.24 10.64
CA THR A 102 10.16 -12.73 10.75
C THR A 102 10.19 -14.24 10.91
N LEU A 103 9.35 -14.82 11.78
CA LEU A 103 9.30 -16.26 12.00
C LEU A 103 8.87 -17.00 10.72
N VAL A 104 7.80 -16.54 10.08
CA VAL A 104 7.26 -17.17 8.86
C VAL A 104 8.25 -17.05 7.70
N THR A 105 8.87 -15.87 7.51
CA THR A 105 9.86 -15.69 6.44
C THR A 105 11.17 -16.43 6.72
N SER A 106 11.56 -16.61 7.99
CA SER A 106 12.73 -17.41 8.37
C SER A 106 12.59 -18.88 7.98
N LEU A 107 11.37 -19.42 7.94
CA LEU A 107 11.13 -20.79 7.43
C LEU A 107 11.44 -20.92 5.93
N LEU A 108 11.32 -19.82 5.18
CA LEU A 108 11.60 -19.80 3.73
C LEU A 108 13.08 -19.56 3.42
N VAL A 109 13.82 -18.95 4.35
CA VAL A 109 15.25 -18.62 4.19
C VAL A 109 16.07 -19.79 3.61
N PRO A 110 16.02 -21.03 4.15
CA PRO A 110 16.85 -22.13 3.65
C PRO A 110 16.66 -22.47 2.17
N PHE A 111 15.50 -22.14 1.59
CA PHE A 111 15.15 -22.48 0.21
C PHE A 111 15.55 -21.41 -0.81
N VAL A 112 15.67 -20.15 -0.37
CA VAL A 112 15.85 -18.98 -1.27
C VAL A 112 17.00 -18.06 -0.85
N TRP A 113 17.80 -18.45 0.13
CA TRP A 113 18.85 -17.61 0.70
C TRP A 113 19.88 -17.17 -0.34
N VAL A 114 20.19 -15.87 -0.32
CA VAL A 114 21.30 -15.28 -1.06
C VAL A 114 22.17 -14.53 -0.05
N THR A 115 23.40 -15.00 0.15
CA THR A 115 24.32 -14.39 1.11
C THR A 115 24.71 -12.98 0.63
N PRO A 116 24.48 -11.92 1.42
CA PRO A 116 24.95 -10.59 1.09
C PRO A 116 26.49 -10.55 1.26
N THR A 117 27.22 -10.44 0.15
CA THR A 117 28.69 -10.47 0.16
C THR A 117 29.33 -9.09 0.19
N THR A 118 28.56 -8.02 -0.09
CA THR A 118 29.07 -6.65 -0.16
C THR A 118 28.58 -5.82 1.03
N VAL A 119 29.43 -4.91 1.52
CA VAL A 119 29.06 -3.95 2.57
C VAL A 119 27.83 -3.14 2.14
N GLY A 120 27.75 -2.76 0.86
CA GLY A 120 26.58 -2.08 0.30
C GLY A 120 25.29 -2.88 0.45
N ALA A 121 25.31 -4.18 0.16
CA ALA A 121 24.13 -5.04 0.32
C ALA A 121 23.70 -5.15 1.79
N ILE A 122 24.65 -5.24 2.72
CA ILE A 122 24.36 -5.27 4.16
C ILE A 122 23.73 -3.95 4.62
N VAL A 123 24.31 -2.81 4.21
CA VAL A 123 23.78 -1.48 4.54
C VAL A 123 22.37 -1.29 3.98
N MET A 124 22.13 -1.70 2.72
CA MET A 124 20.79 -1.65 2.12
C MET A 124 19.78 -2.53 2.87
N LEU A 125 20.18 -3.75 3.24
CA LEU A 125 19.34 -4.68 3.98
C LEU A 125 18.94 -4.13 5.36
N LEU A 126 19.90 -3.59 6.12
CA LEU A 126 19.63 -2.94 7.40
C LEU A 126 18.76 -1.69 7.24
N SER A 127 19.05 -0.87 6.24
CA SER A 127 18.28 0.36 5.96
C SER A 127 16.83 0.02 5.60
N MET A 128 16.61 -1.02 4.80
CA MET A 128 15.26 -1.47 4.43
C MET A 128 14.48 -1.97 5.65
N GLY A 129 15.14 -2.68 6.57
CA GLY A 129 14.53 -3.10 7.84
C GLY A 129 14.12 -1.93 8.72
N ILE A 130 15.02 -0.95 8.91
CA ILE A 130 14.75 0.24 9.74
C ILE A 130 13.65 1.10 9.12
N LEU A 131 13.76 1.46 7.84
CA LEU A 131 12.77 2.28 7.14
C LEU A 131 11.42 1.56 7.05
N GLY A 132 11.43 0.24 6.83
CA GLY A 132 10.23 -0.59 6.84
C GLY A 132 9.54 -0.56 8.20
N ALA A 133 10.27 -0.76 9.29
CA ALA A 133 9.71 -0.71 10.64
C ALA A 133 9.11 0.66 10.98
N ILE A 134 9.80 1.75 10.63
CA ILE A 134 9.30 3.12 10.80
C ILE A 134 8.03 3.34 9.97
N GLY A 135 8.02 2.89 8.71
CA GLY A 135 6.86 2.98 7.83
C GLY A 135 5.65 2.24 8.38
N HIS A 136 5.83 0.98 8.80
CA HIS A 136 4.76 0.19 9.42
C HIS A 136 4.27 0.79 10.74
N TYR A 137 5.16 1.40 11.53
CA TYR A 137 4.77 2.14 12.74
C TYR A 137 3.85 3.32 12.41
N PHE A 138 4.19 4.15 11.42
CA PHE A 138 3.33 5.26 11.03
C PHE A 138 1.99 4.80 10.46
N VAL A 139 1.97 3.69 9.72
CA VAL A 139 0.72 3.10 9.22
C VAL A 139 -0.15 2.61 10.38
N ALA A 140 0.41 1.88 11.34
CA ALA A 140 -0.32 1.43 12.52
C ALA A 140 -0.86 2.63 13.34
N GLN A 141 -0.04 3.67 13.50
CA GLN A 141 -0.45 4.90 14.17
C GLN A 141 -1.57 5.63 13.41
N ALA A 142 -1.54 5.66 12.08
CA ALA A 142 -2.61 6.24 11.28
C ALA A 142 -3.94 5.51 11.49
N TYR A 143 -3.92 4.16 11.53
CA TYR A 143 -5.11 3.36 11.81
C TYR A 143 -5.71 3.58 13.21
N ARG A 144 -5.00 4.19 14.15
CA ARG A 144 -5.58 4.59 15.45
C ARG A 144 -6.47 5.82 15.34
N TYR A 145 -6.13 6.74 14.44
CA TYR A 145 -6.81 8.03 14.31
C TYR A 145 -7.84 8.09 13.19
N ALA A 146 -7.78 7.18 12.22
CA ALA A 146 -8.66 7.17 11.06
C ALA A 146 -9.20 5.77 10.75
N GLU A 147 -10.39 5.75 10.17
CA GLU A 147 -11.05 4.56 9.64
C GLU A 147 -10.22 3.93 8.52
N ALA A 148 -10.28 2.60 8.37
CA ALA A 148 -9.53 1.91 7.32
C ALA A 148 -9.95 2.36 5.92
N SER A 149 -11.25 2.59 5.72
CA SER A 149 -11.78 3.13 4.45
C SER A 149 -11.40 4.57 4.17
N SER A 150 -11.06 5.37 5.18
CA SER A 150 -10.52 6.72 5.02
C SER A 150 -9.07 6.68 4.52
N LEU A 151 -8.28 5.76 5.07
CA LEU A 151 -6.86 5.62 4.75
C LEU A 151 -6.60 4.92 3.42
N ALA A 152 -7.56 4.12 2.92
CA ALA A 152 -7.40 3.33 1.70
C ALA A 152 -6.88 4.13 0.47
N PRO A 153 -7.42 5.31 0.11
CA PRO A 153 -6.94 6.10 -1.04
C PRO A 153 -5.49 6.57 -0.91
N PHE A 154 -4.97 6.71 0.32
CA PHE A 154 -3.57 7.12 0.54
C PHE A 154 -2.58 6.03 0.09
N GLY A 155 -3.01 4.78 -0.06
CA GLY A 155 -2.19 3.73 -0.66
C GLY A 155 -1.70 4.07 -2.07
N TYR A 156 -2.47 4.84 -2.85
CA TYR A 156 -2.04 5.30 -4.17
C TYR A 156 -0.93 6.36 -4.10
N VAL A 157 -0.87 7.15 -3.02
CA VAL A 157 0.16 8.20 -2.84
C VAL A 157 1.55 7.59 -2.72
N GLN A 158 1.67 6.33 -2.26
CA GLN A 158 2.93 5.60 -2.26
C GLN A 158 3.58 5.57 -3.64
N LEU A 159 2.79 5.46 -4.72
CA LEU A 159 3.30 5.45 -6.09
C LEU A 159 3.96 6.80 -6.46
N VAL A 160 3.35 7.90 -6.03
CA VAL A 160 3.88 9.26 -6.22
C VAL A 160 5.17 9.43 -5.43
N GLY A 161 5.20 8.98 -4.18
CA GLY A 161 6.38 9.01 -3.32
C GLY A 161 7.54 8.18 -3.90
N ALA A 162 7.26 6.95 -4.32
CA ALA A 162 8.24 6.06 -4.94
C ALA A 162 8.83 6.65 -6.23
N THR A 163 7.98 7.23 -7.09
CA THR A 163 8.43 7.91 -8.32
C THR A 163 9.31 9.13 -7.99
N THR A 164 8.89 9.94 -7.02
CA THR A 164 9.62 11.16 -6.63
C THR A 164 10.98 10.83 -6.04
N LEU A 165 11.05 9.85 -5.14
CA LEU A 165 12.32 9.36 -4.59
C LEU A 165 13.18 8.70 -5.67
N GLY A 166 12.57 7.96 -6.59
CA GLY A 166 13.26 7.38 -7.75
C GLY A 166 14.01 8.45 -8.55
N TYR A 167 13.32 9.54 -8.88
CA TYR A 167 13.90 10.69 -9.56
C TYR A 167 15.01 11.37 -8.75
N LEU A 168 14.78 11.64 -7.45
CA LEU A 168 15.74 12.39 -6.63
C LEU A 168 17.00 11.60 -6.26
N VAL A 169 16.87 10.29 -6.05
CA VAL A 169 17.97 9.43 -5.58
C VAL A 169 18.72 8.77 -6.73
N PHE A 170 17.99 8.32 -7.76
CA PHE A 170 18.57 7.55 -8.87
C PHE A 170 18.61 8.33 -10.20
N GLY A 171 17.98 9.50 -10.27
CA GLY A 171 17.92 10.29 -11.51
C GLY A 171 16.93 9.75 -12.53
N ASP A 172 16.03 8.85 -12.12
CA ASP A 172 15.02 8.24 -13.00
C ASP A 172 13.97 9.28 -13.40
N VAL A 173 14.15 9.91 -14.57
CA VAL A 173 13.27 10.97 -15.06
C VAL A 173 11.86 10.42 -15.36
N PRO A 174 10.81 10.84 -14.64
CA PRO A 174 9.47 10.34 -14.86
C PRO A 174 8.91 10.84 -16.20
N SER A 175 8.15 9.99 -16.88
CA SER A 175 7.45 10.36 -18.12
C SER A 175 6.36 11.40 -17.88
N SER A 176 5.94 12.12 -18.93
CA SER A 176 4.80 13.07 -18.83
C SER A 176 3.52 12.41 -18.32
N TRP A 177 3.28 11.14 -18.65
CA TRP A 177 2.14 10.37 -18.14
C TRP A 177 2.23 10.13 -16.64
N THR A 178 3.43 9.88 -16.14
CA THR A 178 3.67 9.70 -14.71
C THR A 178 3.29 10.95 -13.92
N TRP A 179 3.63 12.14 -14.43
CA TRP A 179 3.22 13.41 -13.82
C TRP A 179 1.70 13.62 -13.82
N ILE A 180 1.03 13.29 -14.93
CA ILE A 180 -0.44 13.38 -15.03
C ILE A 180 -1.10 12.43 -14.03
N GLY A 181 -0.69 11.17 -13.99
CA GLY A 181 -1.23 10.18 -13.06
C GLY A 181 -0.96 10.55 -11.60
N ALA A 182 0.23 11.08 -11.30
CA ALA A 182 0.57 11.57 -9.96
C ALA A 182 -0.34 12.74 -9.53
N ALA A 183 -0.61 13.70 -10.42
CA ALA A 183 -1.53 14.80 -10.13
C ALA A 183 -2.95 14.29 -9.82
N VAL A 184 -3.44 13.31 -10.58
CA VAL A 184 -4.76 12.68 -10.34
C VAL A 184 -4.80 12.00 -8.96
N ILE A 185 -3.76 11.23 -8.62
CA ILE A 185 -3.65 10.57 -7.30
C ILE A 185 -3.67 11.61 -6.18
N VAL A 186 -2.82 12.63 -6.26
CA VAL A 186 -2.71 13.67 -5.23
C VAL A 186 -4.03 14.41 -5.05
N CYS A 187 -4.68 14.82 -6.14
CA CYS A 187 -5.99 15.49 -6.08
C CYS A 187 -7.06 14.61 -5.43
N SER A 188 -7.08 13.30 -5.75
CA SER A 188 -8.05 12.37 -5.15
C SER A 188 -7.84 12.20 -3.64
N GLY A 189 -6.60 12.11 -3.17
CA GLY A 189 -6.26 12.00 -1.76
C GLY A 189 -6.54 13.29 -0.99
N LEU A 190 -6.15 14.44 -1.55
CA LEU A 190 -6.42 15.76 -0.96
C LEU A 190 -7.91 16.04 -0.81
N TYR A 191 -8.73 15.63 -1.79
CA TYR A 191 -10.18 15.78 -1.70
C TYR A 191 -10.77 15.01 -0.51
N VAL A 192 -10.33 13.77 -0.28
CA VAL A 192 -10.77 12.96 0.87
C VAL A 192 -10.29 13.59 2.18
N ALA A 193 -8.99 13.92 2.26
CA ALA A 193 -8.39 14.50 3.46
C ALA A 193 -9.06 15.82 3.88
N HIS A 194 -9.24 16.73 2.92
CA HIS A 194 -9.89 18.02 3.16
C HIS A 194 -11.32 17.82 3.65
N ARG A 195 -12.07 16.89 3.05
CA ARG A 195 -13.46 16.66 3.43
C ARG A 195 -13.58 16.09 4.84
N GLU A 196 -12.71 15.16 5.22
CA GLU A 196 -12.72 14.60 6.56
C GLU A 196 -12.34 15.65 7.60
N ALA A 197 -11.37 16.52 7.31
CA ALA A 197 -11.04 17.65 8.17
C ALA A 197 -12.24 18.61 8.36
N VAL A 198 -12.99 18.89 7.29
CA VAL A 198 -14.22 19.72 7.37
C VAL A 198 -15.30 19.04 8.21
N LEU A 199 -15.51 17.73 8.06
CA LEU A 199 -16.51 16.98 8.83
C LEU A 199 -16.12 16.87 10.32
N ALA A 200 -14.84 16.72 10.63
CA ALA A 200 -14.35 16.70 12.00
C ALA A 200 -14.56 18.07 12.70
N ARG A 201 -14.26 19.17 11.99
CA ARG A 201 -14.48 20.54 12.49
C ARG A 201 -15.95 20.91 12.68
N ALA A 202 -16.87 20.28 11.94
CA ALA A 202 -18.30 20.52 12.09
C ALA A 202 -18.92 19.80 13.29
N LYS A 203 -18.19 18.87 13.93
CA LYS A 203 -18.63 18.14 15.13
C LYS A 203 -18.09 18.72 16.44
N THR A 204 -17.10 19.61 16.37
CA THR A 204 -16.54 20.40 17.48
C THR A 204 -17.26 21.73 17.61
#